data_AF-A0A957KBJ6-F1
#
_entry.id   AF-A0A957KBJ6-F1
#
_cell.length_a   1.000
_cell.length_b   1.000
_cell.length_c   1.000
_cell.angle_alpha   90.00
_cell.angle_beta   90.00
_cell.angle_gamma   90.00
#
_symmetry.space_group_name_H-M   'P 1'
#
loop_
_entity.id
_entity.type
_entity.pdbx_description
1 polymer ?
#
loop_
_entity_poly.entity_id
_entity_poly.type
_entity_poly.pdbx_seq_one_letter_code
_entity_poly.pdbx_strand_id
1 'polypeptide(L)' 'VNHQGAIQDVAFTADSRYLASASADGSFIFWDTEISRWRELACAKVSRNLTAQEWTFFVGELTEEAYRSTCP' A
#
# COMPACT_ATOMS: atom_id res chain seq x y z
N VAL A 1 1.60 -12.16 -4.20
CA VAL A 1 1.93 -12.35 -5.63
C VAL A 1 3.21 -11.58 -5.89
N ASN A 2 4.19 -12.17 -6.56
CA ASN A 2 5.45 -11.50 -6.89
C ASN A 2 6.00 -12.04 -8.21
N HIS A 3 6.71 -11.19 -8.96
CA HIS A 3 7.44 -11.62 -10.13
C HIS A 3 8.62 -12.53 -9.73
N GLN A 4 8.95 -13.47 -10.61
CA GLN A 4 10.10 -14.37 -10.50
C GLN A 4 11.23 -13.96 -11.46
N GLY A 5 10.98 -12.99 -12.35
CA GLY A 5 11.94 -12.40 -13.26
C GLY A 5 12.07 -10.88 -13.10
N ALA A 6 13.01 -10.30 -13.85
CA ALA A 6 13.19 -8.85 -13.86
C ALA A 6 11.97 -8.16 -14.49
N ILE A 7 11.44 -7.14 -13.79
CA ILE A 7 10.42 -6.25 -14.33
C ILE A 7 11.05 -5.47 -15.48
N GLN A 8 10.46 -5.57 -16.66
CA GLN A 8 10.94 -4.90 -17.88
C GLN A 8 10.19 -3.60 -18.16
N ASP A 9 8.92 -3.51 -17.73
CA ASP A 9 8.10 -2.33 -17.98
C ASP A 9 7.00 -2.17 -16.93
N VAL A 10 6.52 -0.93 -16.77
CA VAL A 10 5.41 -0.55 -15.91
C VAL A 10 4.56 0.54 -16.55
N ALA A 11 3.23 0.41 -16.47
CA ALA A 11 2.31 1.40 -17.03
C ALA A 11 1.02 1.50 -16.21
N PHE A 12 0.48 2.71 -16.06
CA PHE A 12 -0.84 2.92 -15.47
C PHE A 12 -1.94 2.65 -16.50
N THR A 13 -3.09 2.18 -16.03
CA THR A 13 -4.33 2.20 -16.80
C THR A 13 -4.78 3.65 -17.04
N ALA A 14 -5.57 3.89 -18.08
CA ALA A 14 -6.01 5.24 -18.43
C ALA A 14 -6.82 5.94 -17.31
N ASP A 15 -7.55 5.15 -16.51
CA ASP A 15 -8.27 5.60 -15.32
C ASP A 15 -7.40 5.71 -14.06
N SER A 16 -6.11 5.40 -14.16
CA SER A 16 -5.13 5.34 -13.07
C SER A 16 -5.47 4.37 -11.93
N ARG A 17 -6.47 3.50 -12.10
CA ARG A 17 -6.91 2.55 -11.06
C ARG A 17 -5.96 1.38 -10.85
N TYR A 18 -5.22 1.00 -11.90
CA TYR A 18 -4.25 -0.06 -11.82
C TYR A 18 -2.88 0.37 -12.35
N LEU A 19 -1.84 -0.13 -11.72
CA LEU A 19 -0.49 -0.18 -12.28
C LEU A 19 -0.26 -1.60 -12.80
N ALA A 20 0.07 -1.74 -14.08
CA ALA A 20 0.51 -3.00 -14.65
C ALA A 20 2.04 -3.08 -14.58
N SER A 21 2.58 -4.21 -14.14
CA SER A 21 4.00 -4.54 -14.25
C SER A 21 4.21 -5.77 -15.13
N ALA A 22 5.11 -5.66 -16.11
CA ALA A 22 5.46 -6.71 -17.05
C ALA A 22 6.84 -7.29 -16.72
N SER A 23 6.96 -8.61 -16.63
CA SER A 23 8.19 -9.29 -16.23
C SER A 23 8.75 -10.20 -17.32
N ALA A 24 10.07 -10.36 -17.32
CA ALA A 24 10.79 -11.32 -18.16
C ALA A 24 10.39 -12.78 -17.89
N ASP A 25 9.70 -13.07 -16.78
CA ASP A 25 9.12 -14.39 -16.49
C ASP A 25 7.82 -14.69 -17.27
N GLY A 26 7.35 -13.75 -18.11
CA GLY A 26 6.14 -13.88 -18.92
C GLY A 26 4.84 -13.53 -18.19
N SER A 27 4.91 -13.12 -16.92
CA SER A 27 3.74 -12.67 -16.15
C SER A 27 3.53 -11.17 -16.23
N PHE A 28 2.26 -10.79 -16.13
CA PHE A 28 1.82 -9.43 -15.85
C PHE A 28 1.07 -9.43 -14.52
N ILE A 29 1.39 -8.47 -13.65
CA ILE A 29 0.67 -8.25 -12.39
C ILE A 29 0.00 -6.88 -12.45
N PHE A 30 -1.28 -6.83 -12.11
CA PHE A 30 -2.00 -5.59 -11.89
C PHE A 30 -2.04 -5.28 -10.39
N TRP A 31 -1.60 -4.08 -10.04
CA TRP A 31 -1.62 -3.54 -8.69
C TRP A 31 -2.75 -2.51 -8.62
N ASP A 32 -3.71 -2.72 -7.73
CA ASP A 32 -4.71 -1.71 -7.41
C ASP A 32 -4.01 -0.48 -6.83
N THR A 33 -4.33 0.72 -7.30
CA THR A 33 -3.73 1.98 -6.82
C THR A 33 -4.65 2.71 -5.84
N GLU A 34 -5.86 2.21 -5.63
CA GLU A 34 -6.87 2.86 -4.80
C GLU A 34 -6.46 2.78 -3.32
N ILE A 35 -6.01 3.92 -2.77
CA ILE A 35 -5.52 4.00 -1.37
C ILE A 35 -6.60 3.54 -0.38
N SER A 36 -7.87 3.83 -0.65
CA SER A 36 -8.99 3.40 0.19
C SER A 36 -9.03 1.87 0.33
N ARG A 37 -8.80 1.15 -0.77
CA ARG A 37 -8.75 -0.31 -0.77
C ARG A 37 -7.59 -0.85 0.05
N TRP A 38 -6.40 -0.25 -0.09
CA TRP A 38 -5.24 -0.64 0.70
C TRP A 38 -5.43 -0.39 2.20
N ARG A 39 -6.08 0.73 2.55
CA ARG A 39 -6.42 1.04 3.94
C ARG A 39 -7.35 -0.02 4.53
N GLU A 40 -8.41 -0.42 3.81
CA GLU A 40 -9.31 -1.49 4.25
C GLU A 40 -8.58 -2.82 4.45
N LEU A 41 -7.75 -3.22 3.48
CA LEU A 41 -6.99 -4.47 3.54
C LEU A 41 -5.98 -4.47 4.69
N ALA A 42 -5.30 -3.35 4.93
CA ALA A 42 -4.40 -3.19 6.06
C ALA A 42 -5.17 -3.31 7.39
N CYS A 43 -6.29 -2.61 7.50
CA CYS A 43 -7.12 -2.63 8.71
C CYS A 43 -7.72 -4.01 9.01
N ALA A 44 -8.08 -4.77 7.98
CA ALA A 44 -8.55 -6.15 8.15
C ALA A 44 -7.44 -7.13 8.59
N LYS A 45 -6.16 -6.78 8.41
CA LYS A 45 -5.01 -7.64 8.74
C LYS A 45 -4.41 -7.37 10.11
N VAL A 46 -4.53 -6.14 10.60
CA VAL A 46 -3.98 -5.76 11.91
C VAL A 46 -4.96 -6.12 13.03
N SER A 47 -4.42 -6.49 14.19
CA SER A 47 -5.24 -6.87 15.35
C SER A 47 -5.69 -5.69 16.20
N ARG A 48 -5.04 -4.52 16.07
CA ARG A 48 -5.35 -3.30 16.80
C ARG A 48 -4.80 -2.06 16.10
N ASN A 49 -5.30 -0.91 16.51
CA ASN A 49 -4.70 0.38 16.18
C ASN A 49 -3.37 0.60 16.90
N LEU A 50 -2.58 1.56 16.41
CA LEU A 50 -1.39 2.05 17.12
C LEU A 50 -1.81 2.65 18.47
N THR A 51 -0.97 2.48 19.49
CA THR A 51 -1.07 3.27 20.72
C THR A 51 -0.58 4.70 20.48
N ALA A 52 -0.90 5.63 21.37
CA ALA A 52 -0.38 7.00 21.28
C ALA A 52 1.16 7.05 21.28
N GLN A 53 1.82 6.17 22.05
CA GLN A 53 3.28 6.10 22.09
C GLN A 53 3.86 5.58 20.77
N GLU A 54 3.26 4.53 20.20
CA GLU A 54 3.67 4.01 18.89
C GLU A 54 3.42 5.02 17.77
N TRP A 55 2.31 5.77 17.83
CA TRP A 55 2.03 6.84 16.88
C TRP A 55 3.10 7.92 16.93
N THR A 56 3.46 8.42 18.12
CA THR A 56 4.52 9.41 18.25
C THR A 56 5.83 8.91 17.65
N PHE A 57 6.19 7.64 17.91
CA PHE A 57 7.43 7.06 17.41
C PHE A 57 7.44 6.82 15.90
N PHE A 58 6.37 6.27 15.31
CA PHE A 58 6.34 5.89 13.89
C PHE A 58 5.80 6.96 12.94
N VAL A 59 4.94 7.86 13.43
CA VAL A 59 4.24 8.88 12.61
C VAL A 59 4.61 10.29 13.05
N GLY A 60 4.63 10.55 14.36
CA GLY A 60 4.89 11.88 14.93
C GLY A 60 6.32 12.39 14.73
N GLU A 61 7.32 11.50 14.59
CA GLU A 61 8.68 11.94 14.22
C GLU A 61 8.76 12.42 12.76
N LEU A 62 7.85 11.97 11.90
CA LEU A 62 7.84 12.29 10.48
C LEU A 62 6.84 13.40 10.12
N THR A 63 5.89 13.70 11.02
CA THR A 63 4.75 14.61 10.76
C THR A 63 4.32 15.35 12.02
N GLU A 64 3.73 16.53 11.89
CA GLU A 64 3.10 17.26 13.02
C GLU A 64 1.66 16.76 13.32
N GLU A 65 1.31 15.54 12.92
CA GLU A 65 -0.05 15.01 13.11
C GLU A 65 -0.31 14.59 14.56
N ALA A 66 -1.40 15.11 15.15
CA ALA A 66 -1.93 14.59 16.41
C ALA A 66 -2.41 13.14 16.27
N TYR A 67 -2.34 12.38 17.36
CA TYR A 67 -2.80 10.99 17.39
C TYR A 67 -4.26 10.86 16.94
N ARG A 68 -4.52 9.88 16.06
CA ARG A 68 -5.86 9.45 15.64
C ARG A 68 -5.89 7.95 15.39
N SER A 69 -7.06 7.33 15.52
CA SER A 69 -7.25 5.95 15.08
C SER A 69 -7.11 5.85 13.55
N THR A 70 -6.26 4.94 13.09
CA THR A 70 -6.03 4.69 11.65
C THR A 70 -7.12 3.83 11.04
N CYS A 71 -7.49 2.75 11.75
CA CYS A 71 -8.57 1.85 11.35
C CYS A 71 -9.91 2.20 12.01
N PRO A 72 -11.03 2.05 11.29
CA PRO A 72 -12.38 2.19 11.82
C PRO A 72 -12.74 1.07 12.81
#